data_AF-A0A604EM45-F1
#
_entry.id   AF-A0A604EM45-F1
#
_cell.length_a   1.000
_cell.length_b   1.000
_cell.length_c   1.000
_cell.angle_alpha   90.00
_cell.angle_beta   90.00
_cell.angle_gamma   90.00
#
_symmetry.space_group_name_H-M   'P 1'
#
loop_
_entity.id
_entity.type
_entity.pdbx_description
1 polymer ?
#
loop_
_entity_poly.entity_id
_entity_poly.type
_entity_poly.pdbx_seq_one_letter_code
_entity_poly.pdbx_strand_id
1 'polypeptide(L)'
;FVCRNVNIDYKMSIYLFVLAIVSGAVIYGNAISLDKRNHEVEKLSEYIKNNNLKSGFASFWFASSVSLKSGSIISPVIFNSHEGSVKPFLWLSKIDNYERRNSFIIADSEDDMNAAIKEYGEPDAIDRIMTKYILIWNEGVNIQFDGFSKSTNSNYFGSLGYSDDYKVCKKEGNAFMVTGPYKPLKQGKYNLHIEKSGEGDVFGDIVAFGGKKVIAKINNVENMDLYIDRTYPDVEVRIYNTDISSCIKSISIDRE
;
A
#
# COMPACT_ATOMS: atom_id res chain seq x y z
N PHE A 1 10.47 -1.29 -39.97
CA PHE A 1 10.87 -0.48 -41.13
C PHE A 1 11.73 0.74 -40.71
N VAL A 2 12.80 0.57 -39.93
CA VAL A 2 13.72 1.68 -39.54
C VAL A 2 15.20 1.38 -39.87
N CYS A 3 15.52 0.27 -40.54
CA CYS A 3 16.92 -0.16 -40.71
C CYS A 3 17.36 -0.35 -42.17
N ARG A 4 16.85 0.46 -43.12
CA ARG A 4 17.32 0.35 -44.52
C ARG A 4 18.17 1.52 -45.03
N ASN A 5 18.16 2.67 -44.34
CA ASN A 5 18.88 3.88 -44.78
C ASN A 5 19.73 4.57 -43.69
N VAL A 6 20.04 3.90 -42.58
CA VAL A 6 20.94 4.48 -41.57
C VAL A 6 22.37 4.05 -41.90
N ASN A 7 23.19 5.00 -42.35
CA ASN A 7 24.62 4.77 -42.60
C ASN A 7 25.34 4.80 -41.26
N ILE A 8 25.45 3.64 -40.61
CA ILE A 8 26.06 3.52 -39.27
C ILE A 8 27.59 3.54 -39.44
N ASP A 9 28.20 4.69 -39.16
CA ASP A 9 29.65 4.82 -39.07
C ASP A 9 30.19 4.06 -37.82
N TYR A 10 31.48 3.71 -37.84
CA TYR A 10 32.18 2.95 -36.81
C TYR A 10 31.97 3.51 -35.39
N LYS A 11 31.99 4.85 -35.24
CA LYS A 11 31.73 5.51 -33.94
C LYS A 11 30.31 5.27 -33.42
N MET A 12 29.33 5.28 -34.32
CA MET A 12 27.93 5.03 -33.99
C MET A 12 27.71 3.54 -33.66
N SER A 13 28.43 2.63 -34.33
CA SER A 13 28.43 1.20 -34.01
C SER A 13 28.97 0.91 -32.60
N ILE A 14 30.10 1.54 -32.22
CA ILE A 14 30.64 1.43 -30.85
C ILE A 14 29.63 1.96 -29.83
N TYR A 15 29.00 3.12 -30.10
CA TYR A 15 28.02 3.69 -29.20
C TYR A 15 26.83 2.76 -28.97
N LEU A 16 26.26 2.19 -30.04
CA LEU A 16 25.16 1.24 -29.96
C LEU A 16 25.56 -0.05 -29.23
N PHE A 17 26.78 -0.53 -29.42
CA PHE A 17 27.31 -1.69 -28.73
C PHE A 17 27.45 -1.45 -27.22
N VAL A 18 28.02 -0.30 -26.83
CA VAL A 18 28.12 0.08 -25.42
C VAL A 18 26.72 0.24 -24.80
N LEU A 19 25.79 0.89 -25.51
CA LEU A 19 24.41 1.05 -25.05
C LEU A 19 23.71 -0.31 -24.88
N ALA A 20 23.94 -1.27 -25.78
CA ALA A 20 23.42 -2.62 -25.66
C ALA A 20 23.99 -3.37 -24.44
N ILE A 21 25.31 -3.26 -24.19
CA ILE A 21 25.95 -3.87 -23.01
C ILE A 21 25.39 -3.26 -21.72
N VAL A 22 25.31 -1.94 -21.62
CA VAL A 22 24.79 -1.26 -20.43
C VAL A 22 23.33 -1.64 -20.20
N SER A 23 22.51 -1.63 -21.24
CA SER A 23 21.10 -2.04 -21.15
C SER A 23 20.97 -3.51 -20.72
N GLY A 24 21.79 -4.39 -21.30
CA GLY A 24 21.84 -5.81 -20.93
C GLY A 24 22.23 -6.02 -19.46
N ALA A 25 23.23 -5.29 -18.96
CA ALA A 25 23.66 -5.35 -17.57
C ALA A 25 22.56 -4.88 -16.61
N VAL A 26 21.85 -3.79 -16.94
CA VAL A 26 20.71 -3.29 -16.15
C VAL A 26 19.58 -4.32 -16.11
N ILE A 27 19.21 -4.91 -17.25
CA ILE A 27 18.15 -5.94 -17.32
C ILE A 27 18.55 -7.17 -16.49
N TYR A 28 19.79 -7.64 -16.64
CA TYR A 28 20.28 -8.81 -15.92
C TYR A 28 20.36 -8.58 -14.40
N GLY A 29 20.84 -7.40 -13.98
CA GLY A 29 20.84 -7.02 -12.56
C GLY A 29 19.44 -6.98 -11.95
N ASN A 30 18.47 -6.46 -12.70
CA ASN A 30 17.05 -6.46 -12.29
C ASN A 30 16.46 -7.88 -12.22
N ALA A 31 16.85 -8.78 -13.12
CA ALA A 31 16.40 -10.16 -13.08
C ALA A 31 16.90 -10.90 -11.83
N ILE A 32 18.18 -10.72 -11.48
CA ILE A 32 18.78 -11.30 -10.27
C ILE A 32 18.09 -10.75 -9.00
N SER A 33 17.86 -9.44 -8.92
CA SER A 33 17.20 -8.85 -7.75
C SER A 33 15.75 -9.33 -7.59
N LEU A 34 15.04 -9.50 -8.71
CA LEU A 34 13.70 -10.09 -8.73
C LEU A 34 13.70 -11.54 -8.21
N ASP A 35 14.65 -12.35 -8.68
CA ASP A 35 14.78 -13.75 -8.30
C ASP A 35 15.09 -13.89 -6.80
N LYS A 36 16.03 -13.08 -6.29
CA LYS A 36 16.35 -13.01 -4.86
C LYS A 36 15.12 -12.68 -4.02
N ARG A 37 14.32 -11.68 -4.42
CA ARG A 37 13.10 -11.29 -3.70
C ARG A 37 12.05 -12.41 -3.75
N ASN A 38 11.87 -13.05 -4.89
CA ASN A 38 10.93 -14.16 -5.04
C ASN A 38 11.31 -15.35 -4.14
N HIS A 39 12.61 -15.64 -4.04
CA HIS A 39 13.15 -16.66 -3.16
C HIS A 39 12.94 -16.31 -1.69
N GLU A 40 13.15 -15.04 -1.31
CA GLU A 40 12.88 -14.57 0.06
C GLU A 40 11.40 -14.68 0.42
N VAL A 41 10.49 -14.27 -0.47
CA VAL A 41 9.05 -14.46 -0.28
C VAL A 41 8.69 -15.93 -0.11
N GLU A 42 9.31 -16.82 -0.89
CA GLU A 42 9.10 -18.26 -0.78
C GLU A 42 9.55 -18.81 0.58
N LYS A 43 10.75 -18.46 1.03
CA LYS A 43 11.27 -18.89 2.34
C LYS A 43 10.45 -18.36 3.51
N LEU A 44 10.02 -17.10 3.45
CA LEU A 44 9.11 -16.53 4.45
C LEU A 44 7.77 -17.28 4.46
N SER A 45 7.22 -17.58 3.28
CA SER A 45 5.93 -18.28 3.16
C SER A 45 6.01 -19.72 3.69
N GLU A 46 7.11 -20.43 3.40
CA GLU A 46 7.38 -21.76 3.94
C GLU A 46 7.47 -21.72 5.48
N TYR A 47 8.24 -20.78 6.03
CA TYR A 47 8.37 -20.64 7.48
C TYR A 47 7.02 -20.36 8.16
N ILE A 48 6.23 -19.43 7.63
CA ILE A 48 4.90 -19.07 8.18
C ILE A 48 3.96 -20.26 8.16
N LYS A 49 3.96 -21.01 7.05
CA LYS A 49 3.12 -22.20 6.89
C LYS A 49 3.52 -23.32 7.84
N ASN A 50 4.83 -23.59 7.95
CA ASN A 50 5.36 -24.67 8.79
C ASN A 50 5.15 -24.40 10.29
N ASN A 51 5.19 -23.13 10.70
CA ASN A 51 4.93 -22.71 12.08
C ASN A 51 3.44 -22.39 12.34
N ASN A 52 2.55 -22.67 11.39
CA ASN A 52 1.11 -22.48 11.50
C ASN A 52 0.69 -21.04 11.89
N LEU A 53 1.49 -20.04 11.50
CA LEU A 53 1.25 -18.63 11.81
C LEU A 53 0.10 -18.11 10.94
N LYS A 54 -1.05 -17.77 11.54
CA LYS A 54 -2.30 -17.49 10.82
C LYS A 54 -2.48 -16.05 10.39
N SER A 55 -2.03 -15.10 11.21
CA SER A 55 -2.20 -13.68 10.94
C SER A 55 -1.09 -12.85 11.56
N GLY A 56 -0.68 -11.80 10.85
CA GLY A 56 0.49 -11.01 11.22
C GLY A 56 0.57 -9.69 10.47
N PHE A 57 1.70 -9.01 10.64
CA PHE A 57 2.00 -7.75 9.96
C PHE A 57 3.31 -7.83 9.16
N ALA A 58 3.41 -7.08 8.07
CA ALA A 58 4.64 -6.92 7.30
C ALA A 58 4.60 -5.62 6.49
N SER A 59 5.69 -5.19 5.85
CA SER A 59 5.61 -4.11 4.87
C SER A 59 4.75 -4.51 3.66
N PHE A 60 4.19 -3.53 2.95
CA PHE A 60 3.21 -3.75 1.86
C PHE A 60 3.59 -4.85 0.86
N TRP A 61 4.83 -4.83 0.39
CA TRP A 61 5.31 -5.77 -0.63
C TRP A 61 5.35 -7.21 -0.14
N PHE A 62 5.75 -7.42 1.12
CA PHE A 62 5.81 -8.73 1.75
C PHE A 62 4.46 -9.19 2.25
N ALA A 63 3.68 -8.31 2.89
CA ALA A 63 2.32 -8.60 3.33
C ALA A 63 1.49 -9.18 2.17
N SER A 64 1.52 -8.53 1.01
CA SER A 64 0.79 -8.98 -0.18
C SER A 64 1.30 -10.33 -0.71
N SER A 65 2.60 -10.45 -0.94
CA SER A 65 3.19 -11.60 -1.62
C SER A 65 3.23 -12.85 -0.74
N VAL A 66 3.55 -12.67 0.54
CA VAL A 66 3.67 -13.76 1.52
C VAL A 66 2.29 -14.23 1.97
N SER A 67 1.30 -13.35 2.12
CA SER A 67 -0.10 -13.78 2.38
C SER A 67 -0.60 -14.72 1.29
N LEU A 68 -0.40 -14.34 0.02
CA LEU A 68 -0.87 -15.12 -1.12
C LEU A 68 -0.26 -16.53 -1.15
N LYS A 69 1.03 -16.67 -0.85
CA LYS A 69 1.73 -17.96 -0.90
C LYS A 69 1.56 -18.81 0.36
N SER A 70 1.54 -18.20 1.54
CA SER A 70 1.39 -18.91 2.82
C SER A 70 -0.05 -19.33 3.11
N GLY A 71 -1.04 -18.58 2.59
CA GLY A 71 -2.45 -18.71 2.95
C GLY A 71 -2.82 -18.02 4.27
N SER A 72 -1.88 -17.29 4.88
CA SER A 72 -2.07 -16.52 6.10
C SER A 72 -2.55 -15.10 5.80
N ILE A 73 -3.19 -14.46 6.78
CA ILE A 73 -3.69 -13.08 6.67
C ILE A 73 -2.60 -12.13 7.18
N ILE A 74 -1.77 -11.58 6.30
CA ILE A 74 -0.72 -10.65 6.68
C ILE A 74 -1.12 -9.25 6.24
N SER A 75 -1.32 -8.36 7.21
CA SER A 75 -1.76 -6.98 6.93
C SER A 75 -0.54 -6.07 6.80
N PRO A 76 -0.55 -5.15 5.83
CA PRO A 76 0.57 -4.27 5.62
C PRO A 76 0.65 -3.18 6.70
N VAL A 77 1.87 -2.86 7.11
CA VAL A 77 2.18 -1.80 8.10
C VAL A 77 3.31 -0.90 7.61
N ILE A 78 3.39 0.30 8.17
CA ILE A 78 4.54 1.20 8.07
C ILE A 78 5.29 1.14 9.40
N PHE A 79 6.58 0.84 9.34
CA PHE A 79 7.49 1.01 10.46
C PHE A 79 7.99 2.45 10.49
N ASN A 80 7.86 3.12 11.63
CA ASN A 80 8.48 4.42 11.86
C ASN A 80 9.58 4.24 12.91
N SER A 81 10.80 3.97 12.45
CA SER A 81 11.94 3.68 13.32
C SER A 81 12.41 4.87 14.15
N HIS A 82 12.12 6.10 13.71
CA HIS A 82 12.44 7.32 14.48
C HIS A 82 11.51 7.50 15.69
N GLU A 83 10.20 7.34 15.48
CA GLU A 83 9.22 7.37 16.58
C GLU A 83 9.24 6.05 17.37
N GLY A 84 9.71 4.98 16.73
CA GLY A 84 9.66 3.59 17.18
C GLY A 84 8.23 3.11 17.35
N SER A 85 7.44 3.28 16.28
CA SER A 85 6.04 2.87 16.22
C SER A 85 5.76 2.07 14.95
N VAL A 86 4.73 1.22 15.02
CA VAL A 86 4.22 0.44 13.88
C VAL A 86 2.81 0.90 13.59
N LYS A 87 2.59 1.47 12.40
CA LYS A 87 1.31 2.08 12.02
C LYS A 87 0.64 1.25 10.92
N PRO A 88 -0.69 1.18 10.89
CA PRO A 88 -1.37 0.40 9.87
C PRO A 88 -1.18 1.06 8.50
N PHE A 89 -0.81 0.26 7.50
CA PHE A 89 -0.74 0.72 6.12
C PHE A 89 -2.02 0.34 5.41
N LEU A 90 -3.03 1.17 5.51
CA LEU A 90 -4.38 0.72 5.18
C LEU A 90 -4.59 0.43 3.67
N TRP A 91 -3.63 0.79 2.80
CA TRP A 91 -3.75 0.60 1.34
C TRP A 91 -4.11 -0.85 0.99
N LEU A 92 -5.28 -1.00 0.34
CA LEU A 92 -5.83 -2.30 -0.07
C LEU A 92 -5.96 -3.32 1.09
N SER A 93 -6.16 -2.84 2.33
CA SER A 93 -6.27 -3.70 3.52
C SER A 93 -7.59 -3.55 4.28
N LYS A 94 -8.10 -4.65 4.86
CA LYS A 94 -9.31 -4.66 5.69
C LYS A 94 -8.96 -4.22 7.11
N ILE A 95 -9.69 -3.25 7.65
CA ILE A 95 -9.47 -2.73 9.02
C ILE A 95 -9.52 -3.86 10.06
N ASP A 96 -10.52 -4.76 9.95
CA ASP A 96 -10.67 -5.91 10.85
C ASP A 96 -9.43 -6.81 10.92
N ASN A 97 -8.53 -6.78 9.93
CA ASN A 97 -7.31 -7.58 10.02
C ASN A 97 -6.29 -6.99 11.02
N TYR A 98 -6.35 -5.70 11.34
CA TYR A 98 -5.47 -5.04 12.32
C TYR A 98 -5.94 -5.21 13.77
N GLU A 99 -7.26 -5.32 13.97
CA GLU A 99 -7.90 -5.47 15.30
C GLU A 99 -7.95 -6.94 15.79
N ARG A 100 -7.63 -7.90 14.92
CA ARG A 100 -7.54 -9.33 15.28
C ARG A 100 -6.25 -9.60 16.05
N ARG A 101 -6.25 -10.73 16.77
CA ARG A 101 -5.08 -11.29 17.46
C ARG A 101 -4.02 -11.73 16.44
N ASN A 102 -3.16 -10.81 16.01
CA ASN A 102 -2.08 -11.08 15.07
C ASN A 102 -0.86 -11.62 15.83
N SER A 103 -0.31 -12.76 15.42
CA SER A 103 0.70 -13.47 16.22
C SER A 103 2.14 -13.16 15.83
N PHE A 104 2.37 -12.39 14.77
CA PHE A 104 3.73 -12.10 14.30
C PHE A 104 3.86 -10.80 13.50
N ILE A 105 5.09 -10.30 13.41
CA ILE A 105 5.50 -9.17 12.56
C ILE A 105 6.75 -9.57 11.76
N ILE A 106 6.74 -9.28 10.45
CA ILE A 106 7.92 -9.40 9.58
C ILE A 106 8.54 -8.01 9.43
N ALA A 107 9.72 -7.82 10.01
CA ALA A 107 10.50 -6.59 9.93
C ALA A 107 11.52 -6.66 8.79
N ASP A 108 11.65 -5.55 8.05
CA ASP A 108 12.54 -5.47 6.88
C ASP A 108 14.01 -5.23 7.24
N SER A 109 14.26 -4.67 8.42
CA SER A 109 15.57 -4.29 8.96
C SER A 109 15.60 -4.40 10.50
N GLU A 110 16.79 -4.24 11.09
CA GLU A 110 16.92 -4.15 12.56
C GLU A 110 16.23 -2.92 13.13
N ASP A 111 16.22 -1.80 12.40
CA ASP A 111 15.53 -0.58 12.84
C ASP A 111 14.01 -0.79 12.90
N ASP A 112 13.44 -1.53 11.94
CA ASP A 112 12.02 -1.90 11.95
C ASP A 112 11.68 -2.88 13.06
N MET A 113 12.58 -3.84 13.31
CA MET A 113 12.48 -4.78 14.44
C MET A 113 12.47 -4.01 15.77
N ASN A 114 13.40 -3.08 15.96
CA ASN A 114 13.47 -2.24 17.15
C ASN A 114 12.23 -1.35 17.31
N ALA A 115 11.68 -0.83 16.21
CA ALA A 115 10.42 -0.08 16.24
C ALA A 115 9.25 -0.95 16.73
N ALA A 116 9.16 -2.20 16.25
CA ALA A 116 8.13 -3.14 16.68
C ALA A 116 8.28 -3.54 18.16
N ILE A 117 9.51 -3.80 18.62
CA ILE A 117 9.79 -4.12 20.04
C ILE A 117 9.43 -2.93 20.94
N LYS A 118 9.73 -1.70 20.51
CA LYS A 118 9.38 -0.51 21.29
C LYS A 118 7.87 -0.31 21.42
N GLU A 119 7.10 -0.62 20.38
CA GLU A 119 5.64 -0.47 20.35
C GLU A 119 4.92 -1.59 21.14
N TYR A 120 5.33 -2.85 20.96
CA TYR A 120 4.59 -4.02 21.46
C TYR A 120 5.29 -4.78 22.60
N GLY A 121 6.48 -4.34 23.01
CA GLY A 121 7.31 -5.03 23.99
C GLY A 121 8.09 -6.20 23.39
N GLU A 122 8.78 -6.94 24.25
CA GLU A 122 9.62 -8.08 23.83
C GLU A 122 8.77 -9.22 23.25
N PRO A 123 9.12 -9.75 22.06
CA PRO A 123 8.46 -10.92 21.49
C PRO A 123 8.88 -12.21 22.20
N ASP A 124 8.02 -13.22 22.13
CA ASP A 124 8.31 -14.57 22.61
C ASP A 124 9.43 -15.26 21.82
N ALA A 125 9.55 -14.93 20.53
CA ALA A 125 10.58 -15.43 19.65
C ALA A 125 10.96 -14.42 18.55
N ILE A 126 12.24 -14.44 18.16
CA ILE A 126 12.76 -13.70 17.02
C ILE A 126 13.54 -14.69 16.15
N ASP A 127 13.08 -14.89 14.92
CA ASP A 127 13.75 -15.72 13.94
C ASP A 127 14.20 -14.89 12.74
N ARG A 128 15.39 -15.21 12.21
CA ARG A 128 15.92 -14.54 11.02
C ARG A 128 15.78 -15.43 9.80
N ILE A 129 15.01 -14.97 8.81
CA ILE A 129 14.81 -15.64 7.53
C ILE A 129 15.41 -14.77 6.44
N MET A 130 16.54 -15.21 5.89
CA MET A 130 17.33 -14.43 4.93
C MET A 130 17.66 -13.02 5.46
N THR A 131 17.09 -11.97 4.88
CA THR A 131 17.35 -10.58 5.31
C THR A 131 16.29 -10.04 6.27
N LYS A 132 15.26 -10.83 6.61
CA LYS A 132 14.12 -10.41 7.43
C LYS A 132 14.17 -10.99 8.83
N TYR A 133 13.52 -10.28 9.74
CA TYR A 133 13.29 -10.71 11.11
C TYR A 133 11.79 -11.00 11.29
N ILE A 134 11.47 -12.17 11.83
CA ILE A 134 10.11 -12.57 12.18
C ILE A 134 10.03 -12.55 13.70
N LEU A 135 9.23 -11.62 14.23
CA LEU A 135 8.99 -11.46 15.65
C LEU A 135 7.62 -12.09 15.96
N ILE A 136 7.53 -12.92 17.01
CA ILE A 136 6.33 -13.69 17.35
C ILE A 136 5.85 -13.30 18.75
N TRP A 137 4.55 -12.99 18.88
CA TRP A 137 3.87 -12.79 20.15
C TRP A 137 2.72 -13.80 20.28
N ASN A 138 2.86 -14.76 21.19
CA ASN A 138 1.87 -15.79 21.49
C ASN A 138 0.58 -15.18 22.04
N GLU A 139 0.70 -14.10 22.81
CA GLU A 139 -0.44 -13.36 23.32
C GLU A 139 -1.15 -12.54 22.23
N GLY A 140 -0.47 -12.30 21.10
CA GLY A 140 -0.94 -11.52 19.98
C GLY A 140 -0.71 -10.02 20.14
N VAL A 141 -0.46 -9.37 19.01
CA VAL A 141 -0.35 -7.92 18.87
C VAL A 141 -1.52 -7.42 18.03
N ASN A 142 -2.08 -6.29 18.45
CA ASN A 142 -3.16 -5.64 17.73
C ASN A 142 -2.76 -4.19 17.52
N ILE A 143 -3.13 -3.66 16.36
CA ILE A 143 -3.05 -2.22 16.12
C ILE A 143 -4.46 -1.69 16.37
N GLN A 144 -4.69 -1.07 17.52
CA GLN A 144 -5.96 -0.41 17.77
C GLN A 144 -6.14 0.68 16.71
N PHE A 145 -7.25 0.61 16.01
CA PHE A 145 -7.60 1.56 14.98
C PHE A 145 -8.65 2.51 15.55
N ASP A 146 -8.17 3.57 16.19
CA ASP A 146 -9.00 4.63 16.75
C ASP A 146 -9.38 5.64 15.65
N GLY A 147 -9.66 5.12 14.46
CA GLY A 147 -9.88 5.91 13.25
C GLY A 147 -11.00 5.37 12.36
N PHE A 148 -11.60 6.27 11.57
CA PHE A 148 -12.69 6.06 10.60
C PHE A 148 -13.90 5.17 10.93
N SER A 149 -15.11 5.72 10.75
CA SER A 149 -16.39 5.03 10.97
C SER A 149 -16.51 3.69 10.21
N LYS A 150 -16.80 2.60 10.95
CA LYS A 150 -17.10 1.25 10.42
C LYS A 150 -18.28 1.24 9.42
N SER A 151 -19.16 2.24 9.42
CA SER A 151 -20.37 2.26 8.58
C SER A 151 -20.15 2.74 7.14
N THR A 152 -19.05 3.45 6.82
CA THR A 152 -18.82 4.04 5.48
C THR A 152 -17.66 3.40 4.70
N ASN A 153 -16.77 2.65 5.35
CA ASN A 153 -15.50 2.17 4.76
C ASN A 153 -15.43 0.65 4.57
N SER A 154 -16.55 0.01 4.22
CA SER A 154 -16.75 -1.42 4.45
C SER A 154 -15.84 -2.41 3.68
N ASN A 155 -14.84 -2.00 2.89
CA ASN A 155 -14.00 -2.96 2.19
C ASN A 155 -12.49 -2.68 2.17
N TYR A 156 -11.99 -1.51 1.77
CA TYR A 156 -10.54 -1.20 1.71
C TYR A 156 -10.32 0.33 1.62
N PHE A 157 -9.37 0.90 2.37
CA PHE A 157 -9.07 2.35 2.42
C PHE A 157 -7.57 2.54 2.66
N GLY A 158 -6.78 3.29 1.89
CA GLY A 158 -5.34 3.49 2.13
C GLY A 158 -4.95 4.93 2.38
N SER A 159 -3.94 5.18 3.23
CA SER A 159 -3.45 6.54 3.46
C SER A 159 -1.93 6.64 3.65
N LEU A 160 -1.34 7.68 3.07
CA LEU A 160 -0.04 8.25 3.37
C LEU A 160 -0.28 9.61 4.04
N GLY A 161 -0.18 9.68 5.37
CA GLY A 161 -0.45 10.88 6.17
C GLY A 161 -0.33 10.60 7.67
N TYR A 162 -0.39 11.64 8.51
CA TYR A 162 -0.48 11.46 9.95
C TYR A 162 -1.94 11.16 10.33
N SER A 163 -2.15 10.09 11.08
CA SER A 163 -3.46 9.75 11.65
C SER A 163 -3.61 10.46 12.99
N ASP A 164 -4.66 11.26 13.12
CA ASP A 164 -5.02 12.00 14.34
C ASP A 164 -6.52 11.83 14.51
N ASP A 165 -7.03 11.38 15.67
CA ASP A 165 -8.46 11.36 16.00
C ASP A 165 -9.42 11.08 14.81
N TYR A 166 -9.33 9.88 14.21
CA TYR A 166 -10.24 9.45 13.13
C TYR A 166 -10.19 10.22 11.80
N LYS A 167 -9.09 10.92 11.52
CA LYS A 167 -8.85 11.62 10.23
C LYS A 167 -7.40 11.40 9.78
N VAL A 168 -7.18 11.44 8.46
CA VAL A 168 -5.83 11.47 7.87
C VAL A 168 -5.54 12.92 7.48
N CYS A 169 -4.49 13.48 8.07
CA CYS A 169 -4.03 14.84 7.85
C CYS A 169 -2.71 14.86 7.06
N LYS A 170 -2.52 15.93 6.27
CA LYS A 170 -1.23 16.23 5.64
C LYS A 170 -0.27 16.82 6.67
N LYS A 171 0.90 16.19 6.82
CA LYS A 171 2.02 16.77 7.58
C LYS A 171 2.82 17.71 6.68
N GLU A 172 3.21 18.87 7.19
CA GLU A 172 4.04 19.81 6.45
C GLU A 172 5.31 19.14 5.91
N GLY A 173 5.68 19.45 4.67
CA GLY A 173 6.84 18.86 3.98
C GLY A 173 6.68 17.41 3.51
N ASN A 174 5.54 16.75 3.73
CA ASN A 174 5.33 15.35 3.37
C ASN A 174 4.29 15.16 2.26
N ALA A 175 4.43 14.07 1.50
CA ALA A 175 3.42 13.64 0.55
C ALA A 175 2.15 13.20 1.30
N PHE A 176 0.99 13.61 0.79
CA PHE A 176 -0.31 13.21 1.31
C PHE A 176 -1.06 12.45 0.23
N MET A 177 -1.57 11.27 0.56
CA MET A 177 -2.44 10.53 -0.33
C MET A 177 -3.45 9.73 0.49
N VAL A 178 -4.73 9.93 0.25
CA VAL A 178 -5.81 9.10 0.79
C VAL A 178 -6.48 8.38 -0.38
N THR A 179 -6.78 7.11 -0.20
CA THR A 179 -7.30 6.25 -1.25
C THR A 179 -8.43 5.38 -0.72
N GLY A 180 -9.39 5.07 -1.57
CA GLY A 180 -10.54 4.25 -1.24
C GLY A 180 -11.85 5.04 -1.21
N PRO A 181 -13.01 4.35 -1.17
CA PRO A 181 -13.13 2.91 -1.04
C PRO A 181 -12.75 2.18 -2.34
N TYR A 182 -12.19 0.96 -2.21
CA TYR A 182 -11.98 0.08 -3.36
C TYR A 182 -13.17 -0.87 -3.52
N LYS A 183 -13.98 -0.68 -4.56
CA LYS A 183 -15.11 -1.58 -4.81
C LYS A 183 -15.49 -1.73 -6.28
N PRO A 184 -16.04 -2.89 -6.67
CA PRO A 184 -16.67 -3.04 -7.99
C PRO A 184 -17.92 -2.16 -8.08
N LEU A 185 -18.02 -1.36 -9.14
CA LEU A 185 -19.21 -0.55 -9.44
C LEU A 185 -19.82 -1.00 -10.76
N LYS A 186 -21.13 -1.27 -10.76
CA LYS A 186 -21.90 -1.54 -11.98
C LYS A 186 -22.24 -0.24 -12.68
N GLN A 187 -22.57 -0.30 -13.97
CA GLN A 187 -23.13 0.84 -14.70
C GLN A 187 -24.32 1.45 -13.93
N GLY A 188 -24.32 2.76 -13.74
CA GLY A 188 -25.35 3.45 -12.96
C GLY A 188 -24.90 4.81 -12.42
N LYS A 189 -25.82 5.48 -11.73
CA LYS A 189 -25.55 6.72 -11.00
C LYS A 189 -25.15 6.42 -9.56
N TYR A 190 -24.21 7.20 -9.06
CA TYR A 190 -23.68 7.10 -7.72
C TYR A 190 -23.44 8.51 -7.18
N ASN A 191 -23.46 8.64 -5.86
CA ASN A 191 -23.03 9.83 -5.16
C ASN A 191 -21.73 9.53 -4.41
N LEU A 192 -20.68 10.30 -4.70
CA LEU A 192 -19.45 10.33 -3.91
C LEU A 192 -19.62 11.36 -2.80
N HIS A 193 -19.36 10.94 -1.56
CA HIS A 193 -19.28 11.83 -0.41
C HIS A 193 -17.91 11.70 0.28
N ILE A 194 -17.24 12.83 0.45
CA ILE A 194 -15.96 12.98 1.14
C ILE A 194 -16.20 13.81 2.40
N GLU A 195 -16.09 13.17 3.55
CA GLU A 195 -16.15 13.87 4.83
C GLU A 195 -14.75 14.42 5.17
N LYS A 196 -14.65 15.71 5.49
CA LYS A 196 -13.39 16.35 5.90
C LYS A 196 -13.55 17.19 7.16
N SER A 197 -12.44 17.47 7.83
CA SER A 197 -12.34 18.54 8.83
C SER A 197 -11.42 19.64 8.33
N GLY A 198 -11.73 20.89 8.66
CA GLY A 198 -10.95 22.05 8.26
C GLY A 198 -11.41 22.64 6.92
N GLU A 199 -10.85 23.78 6.55
CA GLU A 199 -11.33 24.61 5.43
C GLU A 199 -10.61 24.34 4.11
N GLY A 200 -9.46 23.67 4.16
CA GLY A 200 -8.62 23.39 2.98
C GLY A 200 -9.32 22.62 1.86
N ASP A 201 -8.84 22.85 0.65
CA ASP A 201 -9.40 22.25 -0.55
C ASP A 201 -9.12 20.74 -0.66
N VAL A 202 -10.00 20.04 -1.37
CA VAL A 202 -9.86 18.60 -1.67
C VAL A 202 -9.70 18.38 -3.17
N PHE A 203 -8.54 17.87 -3.58
CA PHE A 203 -8.29 17.50 -4.97
C PHE A 203 -7.92 16.02 -5.11
N GLY A 204 -8.44 15.41 -6.17
CA GLY A 204 -8.28 13.98 -6.38
C GLY A 204 -8.81 13.48 -7.72
N ASP A 205 -8.81 12.17 -7.87
CA ASP A 205 -9.42 11.47 -8.98
C ASP A 205 -10.19 10.22 -8.55
N ILE A 206 -11.15 9.83 -9.37
CA ILE A 206 -11.85 8.56 -9.30
C ILE A 206 -11.34 7.73 -10.45
N VAL A 207 -10.81 6.55 -10.17
CA VAL A 207 -10.11 5.73 -11.15
C VAL A 207 -10.58 4.29 -11.13
N ALA A 208 -10.27 3.57 -12.21
CA ALA A 208 -10.44 2.14 -12.33
C ALA A 208 -9.22 1.45 -12.93
N PHE A 209 -9.18 0.11 -12.85
CA PHE A 209 -8.10 -0.74 -13.35
C PHE A 209 -6.73 -0.37 -12.76
N GLY A 210 -6.70 -0.22 -11.43
CA GLY A 210 -5.51 0.21 -10.69
C GLY A 210 -4.99 1.60 -11.08
N GLY A 211 -5.84 2.49 -11.58
CA GLY A 211 -5.46 3.86 -11.97
C GLY A 211 -5.21 4.06 -13.47
N LYS A 212 -5.35 3.02 -14.30
CA LYS A 212 -5.16 3.14 -15.75
C LYS A 212 -6.26 3.94 -16.44
N LYS A 213 -7.45 4.01 -15.84
CA LYS A 213 -8.58 4.77 -16.35
C LYS A 213 -9.03 5.78 -15.30
N VAL A 214 -8.96 7.07 -15.64
CA VAL A 214 -9.63 8.12 -14.86
C VAL A 214 -11.11 8.15 -15.28
N ILE A 215 -11.99 7.98 -14.32
CA ILE A 215 -13.45 8.08 -14.47
C ILE A 215 -13.86 9.55 -14.30
N ALA A 216 -13.40 10.19 -13.21
CA ALA A 216 -13.73 11.58 -12.90
C ALA A 216 -12.59 12.25 -12.11
N LYS A 217 -12.58 13.58 -12.11
CA LYS A 217 -11.69 14.38 -11.26
C LYS A 217 -12.49 15.05 -10.15
N ILE A 218 -11.91 15.10 -8.97
CA ILE A 218 -12.44 15.78 -7.78
C ILE A 218 -11.75 17.15 -7.71
N ASN A 219 -12.53 18.22 -7.86
CA ASN A 219 -12.05 19.59 -7.87
C ASN A 219 -12.74 20.40 -6.78
N ASN A 220 -12.18 20.34 -5.57
CA ASN A 220 -12.68 21.04 -4.39
C ASN A 220 -14.17 20.81 -4.11
N VAL A 221 -14.58 19.54 -4.06
CA VAL A 221 -15.95 19.13 -3.76
C VAL A 221 -15.98 18.07 -2.67
N GLU A 222 -16.94 18.18 -1.76
CA GLU A 222 -17.25 17.15 -0.76
C GLU A 222 -18.31 16.16 -1.27
N ASN A 223 -19.21 16.61 -2.15
CA ASN A 223 -20.27 15.80 -2.73
C ASN A 223 -20.17 15.88 -4.25
N MET A 224 -20.25 14.73 -4.93
CA MET A 224 -20.15 14.66 -6.38
C MET A 224 -21.04 13.55 -6.93
N ASP A 225 -21.93 13.91 -7.84
CA ASP A 225 -22.68 12.93 -8.63
C ASP A 225 -21.76 12.30 -9.68
N LEU A 226 -21.78 10.97 -9.75
CA LEU A 226 -20.91 10.16 -10.57
C LEU A 226 -21.74 9.22 -11.43
N TYR A 227 -21.58 9.32 -12.75
CA TYR A 227 -22.11 8.32 -13.67
C TYR A 227 -21.03 7.31 -14.06
N ILE A 228 -21.27 6.05 -13.70
CA ILE A 228 -20.45 4.91 -14.12
C ILE A 228 -21.00 4.40 -15.45
N ASP A 229 -20.22 4.59 -16.52
CA ASP A 229 -20.60 4.29 -17.90
C ASP A 229 -20.65 2.79 -18.22
N ARG A 230 -19.89 1.98 -17.50
CA ARG A 230 -19.86 0.52 -17.59
C ARG A 230 -19.42 -0.09 -16.27
N THR A 231 -19.64 -1.38 -16.11
CA THR A 231 -19.15 -2.08 -14.91
C THR A 231 -17.62 -2.05 -14.83
N TYR A 232 -17.10 -1.54 -13.72
CA TYR A 232 -15.68 -1.58 -13.36
C TYR A 232 -15.49 -2.53 -12.18
N PRO A 233 -14.51 -3.45 -12.23
CA PRO A 233 -14.27 -4.41 -11.15
C PRO A 233 -13.58 -3.77 -9.93
N ASP A 234 -12.93 -2.62 -10.11
CA ASP A 234 -12.08 -1.98 -9.12
C ASP A 234 -12.11 -0.45 -9.23
N VAL A 235 -13.16 0.19 -8.70
CA VAL A 235 -13.18 1.65 -8.59
C VAL A 235 -12.49 2.08 -7.30
N GLU A 236 -11.67 3.12 -7.39
CA GLU A 236 -10.89 3.72 -6.31
C GLU A 236 -11.03 5.24 -6.39
N VAL A 237 -11.18 5.90 -5.24
CA VAL A 237 -11.00 7.36 -5.12
C VAL A 237 -9.60 7.61 -4.59
N ARG A 238 -8.88 8.59 -5.14
CA ARG A 238 -7.58 9.03 -4.64
C ARG A 238 -7.62 10.52 -4.41
N ILE A 239 -7.22 10.95 -3.22
CA ILE A 239 -7.09 12.34 -2.82
C ILE A 239 -5.61 12.56 -2.54
N TYR A 240 -4.93 13.37 -3.34
CA TYR A 240 -3.46 13.50 -3.29
C TYR A 240 -2.98 14.95 -3.11
N ASN A 241 -3.89 15.91 -3.15
CA ASN A 241 -3.55 17.31 -2.92
C ASN A 241 -4.59 17.91 -1.99
N THR A 242 -4.37 17.72 -0.70
CA THR A 242 -5.08 18.49 0.33
C THR A 242 -4.15 19.55 0.86
N ASP A 243 -4.74 20.68 1.19
CA ASP A 243 -4.08 21.68 2.02
C ASP A 243 -3.76 21.07 3.40
N ILE A 244 -2.71 21.56 4.06
CA ILE A 244 -2.39 21.25 5.46
C ILE A 244 -3.55 21.63 6.40
N SER A 245 -4.43 22.53 5.96
CA SER A 245 -5.63 22.96 6.69
C SER A 245 -6.82 22.00 6.57
N SER A 246 -6.69 20.87 5.85
CA SER A 246 -7.75 19.87 5.70
C SER A 246 -7.30 18.44 5.97
N CYS A 247 -8.12 17.71 6.72
CA CYS A 247 -7.94 16.28 6.97
C CYS A 247 -9.16 15.50 6.49
N ILE A 248 -8.93 14.33 5.91
CA ILE A 248 -9.99 13.47 5.38
C ILE A 248 -10.47 12.53 6.47
N LYS A 249 -11.79 12.51 6.72
CA LYS A 249 -12.49 11.66 7.69
C LYS A 249 -13.15 10.45 7.07
N SER A 250 -13.69 10.53 5.87
CA SER A 250 -14.24 9.35 5.21
C SER A 250 -14.44 9.61 3.73
N ILE A 251 -14.50 8.53 2.95
CA ILE A 251 -14.86 8.58 1.54
C ILE A 251 -15.89 7.47 1.32
N SER A 252 -17.03 7.81 0.75
CA SER A 252 -18.11 6.88 0.44
C SER A 252 -18.58 7.10 -0.99
N ILE A 253 -18.96 6.01 -1.66
CA ILE A 253 -19.57 6.07 -3.00
C ILE A 253 -20.84 5.24 -2.93
N ASP A 254 -22.00 5.84 -2.89
CA ASP A 254 -23.25 5.11 -2.76
C ASP A 254 -24.07 5.18 -4.02
N ARG A 255 -24.83 4.12 -4.30
CA ARG A 255 -25.67 4.06 -5.49
C ARG A 255 -26.93 4.89 -5.25
N GLU A 256 -27.30 5.72 -6.22
CA GLU A 256 -28.61 6.40 -6.24
C GLU A 256 -29.76 5.41 -6.43
#